data_AF-A0A836PSV2-F1
#
_entry.id   AF-A0A836PSV2-F1
#
_cell.length_a   1.000
_cell.length_b   1.000
_cell.length_c   1.000
_cell.angle_alpha   90.00
_cell.angle_beta   90.00
_cell.angle_gamma   90.00
#
_symmetry.space_group_name_H-M   'P 1'
#
loop_
_entity.id
_entity.type
_entity.pdbx_description
1 polymer ?
#
loop_
_entity_poly.entity_id
_entity_poly.type
_entity_poly.pdbx_seq_one_letter_code
_entity_poly.pdbx_strand_id
1 'polypeptide(L)'
;MFGEEKLSTYLNRSKLLSNVDCENKIRVAILGSFTLNGLEETIRVKCGDKKIQCSTYIAGYNQYNQEILDEKSELYKFSSDITFLIIDTRNVLGELFFNPYSISVEDRKQFVKTKSDEIINLAKIFVNKTQSKLILSNFVIPTYSPYEINEAREKFGLQDMVRALNQNIKNELGHEPKIYLHDLNSFVTKFGENNVFDYKQFFYGDLKISLDYIPYLAEEFMGYVKAVLGLNKKCIVLDLDYTLWGGIVGEDGFEGIKLGDDPVGRAYVEFQRHLLALNQRGIILAINSKNNFDDAIEIIRKHPNMILKEDNFASFRIN
;
A
#
# COMPACT_ATOMS: atom_id res chain seq x y z
N MET A 1 10.74 -7.84 -7.31
CA MET A 1 10.61 -6.57 -6.54
C MET A 1 11.95 -5.88 -6.66
N PHE A 2 12.02 -4.66 -7.21
CA PHE A 2 13.29 -3.92 -7.15
C PHE A 2 13.61 -3.68 -5.68
N GLY A 3 14.83 -4.01 -5.25
CA GLY A 3 15.25 -3.78 -3.87
C GLY A 3 15.29 -2.28 -3.58
N GLU A 4 14.84 -1.87 -2.40
CA GLU A 4 15.02 -0.49 -1.94
C GLU A 4 16.47 -0.26 -1.48
N GLU A 5 16.94 0.97 -1.65
CA GLU A 5 18.21 1.40 -1.06
C GLU A 5 18.10 1.47 0.47
N LYS A 6 19.24 1.42 1.18
CA LYS A 6 19.27 1.61 2.63
C LYS A 6 18.75 3.00 3.02
N LEU A 7 18.11 3.11 4.18
CA LEU A 7 17.57 4.38 4.69
C LEU A 7 18.62 5.51 4.74
N SER A 8 19.88 5.19 5.08
CA SER A 8 20.97 6.16 5.12
C SER A 8 21.22 6.85 3.76
N THR A 9 20.98 6.15 2.64
CA THR A 9 21.07 6.73 1.30
C THR A 9 20.02 7.82 1.11
N TYR A 10 18.77 7.54 1.51
CA TYR A 10 17.67 8.50 1.45
C TYR A 10 17.92 9.72 2.35
N LEU A 11 18.41 9.51 3.57
CA LEU A 11 18.78 10.60 4.49
C LEU A 11 19.88 11.51 3.94
N ASN A 12 20.84 10.96 3.19
CA ASN A 12 21.89 11.76 2.57
C ASN A 12 21.37 12.50 1.34
N ARG A 13 20.57 11.84 0.50
CA ARG A 13 19.98 12.44 -0.71
C ARG A 13 18.98 13.54 -0.36
N SER A 14 18.22 13.41 0.73
CA SER A 14 17.23 14.42 1.13
C SER A 14 17.86 15.79 1.43
N LYS A 15 19.09 15.82 1.93
CA LYS A 15 19.88 17.05 2.18
C LYS A 15 20.31 17.74 0.89
N LEU A 16 20.36 17.01 -0.23
CA LEU A 16 20.79 17.49 -1.53
C LEU A 16 19.62 17.86 -2.45
N LEU A 17 18.38 17.73 -1.98
CA LEU A 17 17.18 18.16 -2.69
C LEU A 17 17.18 19.70 -2.78
N SER A 18 17.88 20.23 -3.77
CA SER A 18 17.78 21.62 -4.20
C SER A 18 16.56 21.81 -5.09
N ASN A 19 16.21 23.06 -5.43
CA ASN A 19 15.08 23.40 -6.32
C ASN A 19 15.29 22.80 -7.72
N VAL A 20 15.03 21.50 -7.86
CA VAL A 20 14.87 20.83 -9.15
C VAL A 20 13.68 21.48 -9.84
N ASP A 21 13.76 21.63 -11.16
CA ASP A 21 12.66 22.12 -11.98
C ASP A 21 11.51 21.10 -11.92
N CYS A 22 10.62 21.30 -10.94
CA CYS A 22 9.55 20.39 -10.60
C CYS A 22 8.24 20.86 -11.23
N GLU A 23 7.62 19.98 -12.00
CA GLU A 23 6.35 20.26 -12.68
C GLU A 23 5.16 20.22 -11.72
N ASN A 24 5.28 19.47 -10.62
CA ASN A 24 4.23 19.26 -9.63
C ASN A 24 4.71 19.60 -8.22
N LYS A 25 3.79 20.02 -7.36
CA LYS A 25 4.04 20.31 -5.94
C LYS A 25 3.07 19.54 -5.06
N ILE A 26 3.53 19.09 -3.90
CA ILE A 26 2.68 18.43 -2.91
C ILE A 26 3.16 18.70 -1.49
N ARG A 27 2.20 18.86 -0.58
CA ARG A 27 2.41 18.97 0.86
C ARG A 27 1.90 17.70 1.53
N VAL A 28 2.81 16.97 2.17
CA VAL A 28 2.53 15.69 2.81
C VAL A 28 2.63 15.85 4.33
N ALA A 29 1.55 15.58 5.05
CA ALA A 29 1.57 15.49 6.51
C ALA A 29 1.65 14.03 6.97
N ILE A 30 2.38 13.76 8.05
CA ILE A 30 2.53 12.43 8.64
C ILE A 30 2.23 12.53 10.14
N LEU A 31 1.28 11.72 10.59
CA LEU A 31 0.91 11.61 11.99
C LEU A 31 1.05 10.15 12.41
N GLY A 32 1.79 9.93 13.51
CA GLY A 32 2.09 8.61 14.03
C GLY A 32 1.78 8.51 15.52
N SER A 33 1.36 7.32 15.96
CA SER A 33 1.38 6.98 17.40
C SER A 33 2.74 6.44 17.88
N PHE A 34 3.72 6.37 16.97
CA PHE A 34 5.05 5.83 17.20
C PHE A 34 6.07 6.53 16.30
N THR A 35 7.36 6.25 16.48
CA THR A 35 8.44 6.93 15.75
C THR A 35 8.51 6.49 14.28
N LEU A 36 8.58 7.44 13.34
CA LEU A 36 8.62 7.20 11.89
C LEU A 36 9.89 7.81 11.25
N ASN A 37 11.04 7.62 11.90
CA ASN A 37 12.31 8.23 11.49
C ASN A 37 12.69 7.89 10.06
N GLY A 38 13.05 8.91 9.28
CA GLY A 38 13.49 8.75 7.90
C GLY A 38 12.36 8.64 6.86
N LEU A 39 11.09 8.54 7.30
CA LEU A 39 9.97 8.40 6.39
C LEU A 39 9.75 9.65 5.55
N GLU A 40 9.81 10.85 6.16
CA GLU A 40 9.63 12.10 5.40
C GLU A 40 10.76 12.34 4.39
N GLU A 41 12.00 12.02 4.77
CA GLU A 41 13.17 12.17 3.91
C GLU A 41 13.06 11.24 2.72
N THR A 42 12.63 10.00 2.96
CA THR A 42 12.46 9.01 1.91
C THR A 42 11.32 9.40 0.96
N ILE A 43 10.19 9.89 1.47
CA ILE A 43 9.10 10.42 0.64
C ILE A 43 9.56 11.60 -0.21
N ARG A 44 10.30 12.56 0.38
CA ARG A 44 10.83 13.71 -0.36
C ARG A 44 11.78 13.30 -1.48
N VAL A 45 12.69 12.36 -1.22
CA VAL A 45 13.61 11.84 -2.24
C VAL A 45 12.85 11.11 -3.35
N LYS A 46 11.91 10.21 -3.00
CA LYS A 46 11.09 9.50 -3.99
C LYS A 46 10.21 10.46 -4.82
N CYS A 47 9.75 11.57 -4.24
CA CYS A 47 9.09 12.64 -4.96
C CYS A 47 10.04 13.36 -5.92
N GLY A 48 11.25 13.72 -5.45
CA GLY A 48 12.30 14.35 -6.27
C GLY A 48 12.68 13.52 -7.49
N ASP A 49 12.80 12.20 -7.33
CA ASP A 49 13.07 11.24 -8.43
C ASP A 49 11.98 11.23 -9.50
N LYS A 50 10.78 11.74 -9.16
CA LYS A 50 9.64 11.89 -10.07
C LYS A 50 9.38 13.35 -10.45
N LYS A 51 10.33 14.26 -10.19
CA LYS A 51 10.20 15.71 -10.42
C LYS A 51 8.99 16.35 -9.72
N ILE A 52 8.69 15.87 -8.51
CA ILE A 52 7.64 16.41 -7.64
C ILE A 52 8.32 17.16 -6.49
N GLN A 53 8.03 18.46 -6.35
CA GLN A 53 8.45 19.24 -5.19
C GLN A 53 7.59 18.86 -3.99
N CYS A 54 8.19 18.17 -3.02
CA CYS A 54 7.50 17.69 -1.83
C CYS A 54 7.94 18.46 -0.59
N SER A 55 6.97 19.06 0.10
CA SER A 55 7.14 19.60 1.45
C SER A 55 6.49 18.65 2.44
N THR A 56 7.13 18.44 3.59
CA THR A 56 6.64 17.51 4.62
C THR A 56 6.37 18.23 5.93
N TYR A 57 5.42 17.70 6.69
CA TYR A 57 5.18 18.02 8.08
C TYR A 57 5.00 16.71 8.85
N ILE A 58 5.71 16.56 9.97
CA ILE A 58 5.54 15.43 10.88
C ILE A 58 5.01 15.98 12.20
N ALA A 59 3.88 15.42 12.65
CA ALA A 59 3.37 15.69 13.99
C ALA A 59 4.32 15.17 15.07
N GLY A 60 4.27 15.78 16.26
CA GLY A 60 5.02 15.25 17.40
C GLY A 60 4.64 13.82 17.76
N TYR A 61 5.55 13.13 18.46
CA TYR A 61 5.37 11.75 18.88
C TYR A 61 4.04 11.55 19.63
N ASN A 62 3.19 10.66 19.11
CA ASN A 62 1.88 10.33 19.68
C ASN A 62 0.94 11.54 19.88
N GLN A 63 1.12 12.62 19.11
CA GLN A 63 0.31 13.84 19.20
C GLN A 63 -0.78 13.94 18.13
N TYR A 64 -1.06 12.85 17.40
CA TYR A 64 -2.03 12.86 16.30
C TYR A 64 -3.43 13.35 16.74
N ASN A 65 -3.87 12.98 17.94
CA ASN A 65 -5.13 13.46 18.51
C ASN A 65 -5.13 14.97 18.76
N GLN A 66 -4.08 15.49 19.39
CA GLN A 66 -3.97 16.91 19.70
C GLN A 66 -3.92 17.76 18.43
N GLU A 67 -3.13 17.35 17.44
CA GLU A 67 -2.99 18.04 16.16
C GLU A 67 -4.30 18.09 15.37
N ILE A 68 -5.13 17.04 15.44
CA ILE A 68 -6.43 16.99 14.76
C ILE A 68 -7.51 17.77 15.53
N LEU A 69 -7.47 17.78 16.87
CA LEU A 69 -8.52 18.44 17.66
C LEU A 69 -8.32 19.95 17.75
N ASP A 70 -7.07 20.43 17.82
CA ASP A 70 -6.74 21.85 17.87
C ASP A 70 -6.71 22.47 16.47
N GLU A 71 -7.67 23.34 16.14
CA GLU A 71 -7.75 24.04 14.85
C GLU A 71 -6.57 24.99 14.60
N LYS A 72 -5.82 25.35 15.64
CA LYS A 72 -4.64 26.22 15.55
C LYS A 72 -3.33 25.44 15.47
N SER A 73 -3.40 24.11 15.35
CA SER A 73 -2.24 23.24 15.26
C SER A 73 -1.39 23.51 14.01
N GLU A 74 -0.13 23.06 14.04
CA GLU A 74 0.76 23.21 12.89
C GLU A 74 0.31 22.34 11.71
N LEU A 75 -0.37 21.22 11.97
CA LEU A 75 -1.02 20.42 10.93
C LEU A 75 -1.96 21.25 10.04
N TYR A 76 -2.86 22.04 10.66
CA TYR A 76 -3.82 22.84 9.89
C TYR A 76 -3.16 24.02 9.19
N LYS A 77 -2.16 24.66 9.83
CA LYS A 77 -1.38 25.76 9.21
C LYS A 77 -0.57 25.28 8.02
N PHE A 78 0.00 24.08 8.09
CA PHE A 78 0.74 23.46 7.00
C PHE A 78 -0.14 23.20 5.76
N SER A 79 -1.44 22.95 5.98
CA SER A 79 -2.46 22.81 4.93
C SER A 79 -2.09 21.71 3.92
N SER A 80 -1.73 20.52 4.39
CA SER A 80 -1.34 19.40 3.52
C SER A 80 -2.37 19.05 2.43
N ASP A 81 -1.90 18.56 1.29
CA ASP A 81 -2.74 18.01 0.22
C ASP A 81 -3.08 16.53 0.50
N ILE A 82 -2.18 15.83 1.18
CA ILE A 82 -2.33 14.45 1.63
C ILE A 82 -1.77 14.29 3.05
N THR A 83 -2.46 13.50 3.86
CA THR A 83 -2.11 13.26 5.27
C THR A 83 -2.12 11.77 5.55
N PHE A 84 -1.03 11.23 6.07
CA PHE A 84 -0.94 9.84 6.53
C PHE A 84 -1.15 9.78 8.04
N LEU A 85 -2.11 8.98 8.49
CA LEU A 85 -2.35 8.67 9.90
C LEU A 85 -2.04 7.19 10.14
N ILE A 86 -1.01 6.93 10.96
CA ILE A 86 -0.51 5.59 11.26
C ILE A 86 -0.56 5.37 12.76
N ILE A 87 -1.45 4.49 13.21
CA ILE A 87 -1.64 4.20 14.63
C ILE A 87 -1.30 2.73 14.87
N ASP A 88 -0.49 2.46 15.89
CA ASP A 88 -0.07 1.12 16.26
C ASP A 88 -1.17 0.38 17.03
N THR A 89 -1.33 -0.92 16.73
CA THR A 89 -2.30 -1.80 17.40
C THR A 89 -2.07 -1.84 18.90
N ARG A 90 -0.81 -1.88 19.38
CA ARG A 90 -0.51 -1.92 20.82
C ARG A 90 -0.93 -0.61 21.51
N ASN A 91 -0.78 0.52 20.82
CA ASN A 91 -1.22 1.82 21.33
C ASN A 91 -2.75 1.88 21.51
N VAL A 92 -3.51 1.37 20.54
CA VAL A 92 -4.99 1.38 20.60
C VAL A 92 -5.53 0.41 21.66
N LEU A 93 -4.95 -0.79 21.75
CA LEU A 93 -5.43 -1.81 22.69
C LEU A 93 -4.92 -1.59 24.12
N GLY A 94 -3.78 -0.90 24.31
CA GLY A 94 -3.19 -0.67 25.62
C GLY A 94 -2.92 -1.98 26.37
N GLU A 95 -3.30 -2.04 27.64
CA GLU A 95 -3.15 -3.25 28.47
C GLU A 95 -3.87 -4.48 27.91
N LEU A 96 -4.97 -4.29 27.16
CA LEU A 96 -5.69 -5.40 26.52
C LEU A 96 -4.91 -6.01 25.35
N PHE A 97 -3.81 -5.40 24.89
CA PHE A 97 -2.89 -6.06 23.98
C PHE A 97 -2.23 -7.28 24.66
N PHE A 98 -1.88 -7.15 25.95
CA PHE A 98 -1.18 -8.19 26.70
C PHE A 98 -2.15 -9.09 27.47
N ASN A 99 -3.22 -8.50 28.02
CA ASN A 99 -4.19 -9.19 28.87
C ASN A 99 -5.63 -9.08 28.31
N PRO A 100 -5.90 -9.48 27.04
CA PRO A 100 -7.21 -9.31 26.41
C PRO A 100 -8.33 -10.06 27.13
N TYR A 101 -8.01 -11.18 27.80
CA TYR A 101 -8.97 -12.04 28.51
C TYR A 101 -9.17 -11.66 29.98
N SER A 102 -8.59 -10.54 30.43
CA SER A 102 -8.83 -10.01 31.78
C SER A 102 -10.25 -9.46 31.97
N ILE A 103 -10.99 -9.30 30.87
CA ILE A 103 -12.34 -8.76 30.82
C ILE A 103 -13.28 -9.69 30.03
N SER A 104 -14.59 -9.49 30.18
CA SER A 104 -15.59 -10.34 29.52
C SER A 104 -15.57 -10.18 27.99
N VAL A 105 -16.22 -11.11 27.28
CA VAL A 105 -16.38 -11.03 25.81
C VAL A 105 -17.17 -9.77 25.43
N GLU A 106 -18.21 -9.45 26.18
CA GLU A 106 -19.05 -8.27 25.99
C GLU A 106 -18.25 -6.98 26.18
N ASP A 107 -17.40 -6.93 27.22
CA ASP A 107 -16.52 -5.78 27.47
C ASP A 107 -15.46 -5.63 26.39
N ARG A 108 -14.87 -6.73 25.88
CA ARG A 108 -13.95 -6.68 24.72
C ARG A 108 -14.63 -6.09 23.49
N LYS A 109 -15.87 -6.52 23.18
CA LYS A 109 -16.65 -5.98 22.04
C LYS A 109 -16.94 -4.50 22.23
N GLN A 110 -17.36 -4.10 23.42
CA GLN A 110 -17.64 -2.70 23.72
C GLN A 110 -16.38 -1.85 23.66
N PHE A 111 -15.25 -2.34 24.16
CA PHE A 111 -13.94 -1.68 24.05
C PHE A 111 -13.55 -1.45 22.58
N VAL A 112 -13.63 -2.48 21.75
CA VAL A 112 -13.33 -2.39 20.31
C VAL A 112 -14.25 -1.39 19.62
N LYS A 113 -15.54 -1.40 19.94
CA LYS A 113 -16.50 -0.43 19.42
C LYS A 113 -16.10 1.00 19.80
N THR A 114 -15.86 1.26 21.08
CA THR A 114 -15.44 2.59 21.55
C THR A 114 -14.16 3.06 20.85
N LYS A 115 -13.15 2.20 20.71
CA LYS A 115 -11.91 2.55 19.99
C LYS A 115 -12.11 2.77 18.51
N SER A 116 -12.98 2.00 17.88
CA SER A 116 -13.38 2.22 16.49
C SER A 116 -14.00 3.61 16.34
N ASP A 117 -14.98 3.94 17.20
CA ASP A 117 -15.72 5.21 17.18
C ASP A 117 -14.79 6.41 17.42
N GLU A 118 -13.83 6.31 18.35
CA GLU A 118 -12.80 7.33 18.59
C GLU A 118 -12.03 7.66 17.29
N ILE A 119 -11.48 6.64 16.62
CA ILE A 119 -10.67 6.81 15.40
C ILE A 119 -11.54 7.32 14.23
N ILE A 120 -12.75 6.78 14.07
CA ILE A 120 -13.71 7.21 13.05
C ILE A 120 -14.06 8.69 13.23
N ASN A 121 -14.34 9.11 14.47
CA ASN A 121 -14.67 10.50 14.77
C ASN A 121 -13.49 11.44 14.50
N LEU A 122 -12.27 11.05 14.88
CA LEU A 122 -11.06 11.82 14.57
C LEU A 122 -10.86 12.00 13.07
N ALA A 123 -10.99 10.91 12.29
CA ALA A 123 -10.88 10.96 10.84
C ALA A 123 -11.94 11.89 10.22
N LYS A 124 -13.19 11.81 10.68
CA LYS A 124 -14.30 12.67 10.24
C LYS A 124 -14.05 14.15 10.60
N ILE A 125 -13.60 14.44 11.82
CA ILE A 125 -13.21 15.80 12.25
C ILE A 125 -12.14 16.37 11.32
N PHE A 126 -11.09 15.57 11.03
CA PHE A 126 -10.00 16.00 10.18
C PHE A 126 -10.44 16.38 8.76
N VAL A 127 -11.21 15.50 8.09
CA VAL A 127 -11.62 15.75 6.69
C VAL A 127 -12.73 16.79 6.54
N ASN A 128 -13.47 17.09 7.62
CA ASN A 128 -14.43 18.20 7.66
C ASN A 128 -13.75 19.56 7.77
N LYS A 129 -12.54 19.62 8.34
CA LYS A 129 -11.78 20.86 8.54
C LYS A 129 -10.80 21.17 7.40
N THR A 130 -10.51 20.21 6.52
CA THR A 130 -9.50 20.37 5.46
C THR A 130 -9.97 19.85 4.10
N GLN A 131 -9.21 20.19 3.06
CA GLN A 131 -9.32 19.53 1.75
C GLN A 131 -8.29 18.41 1.57
N SER A 132 -7.47 18.13 2.59
CA SER A 132 -6.47 17.07 2.56
C SER A 132 -7.12 15.72 2.35
N LYS A 133 -6.49 14.86 1.55
CA LYS A 133 -6.83 13.43 1.51
C LYS A 133 -6.21 12.72 2.71
N LEU A 134 -7.02 12.08 3.53
CA LEU A 134 -6.55 11.31 4.68
C LEU A 134 -6.31 9.86 4.26
N ILE A 135 -5.10 9.38 4.48
CA ILE A 135 -4.72 7.97 4.34
C ILE A 135 -4.59 7.39 5.74
N LEU A 136 -5.60 6.64 6.19
CA LEU A 136 -5.61 5.98 7.49
C LEU A 136 -5.09 4.55 7.34
N SER A 137 -4.00 4.22 8.02
CA SER A 137 -3.52 2.84 8.07
C SER A 137 -4.45 1.97 8.92
N ASN A 138 -4.72 0.76 8.45
CA ASN A 138 -5.36 -0.26 9.26
C ASN A 138 -4.42 -0.80 10.35
N PHE A 139 -4.97 -1.59 11.25
CA PHE A 139 -4.25 -2.19 12.36
C PHE A 139 -3.70 -3.56 11.99
N VAL A 140 -2.45 -3.80 12.36
CA VAL A 140 -1.78 -5.09 12.15
C VAL A 140 -2.37 -6.11 13.12
N ILE A 141 -2.78 -7.26 12.58
CA ILE A 141 -3.34 -8.37 13.36
C ILE A 141 -2.17 -9.07 14.09
N PRO A 142 -2.19 -9.16 15.43
CA PRO A 142 -1.13 -9.80 16.18
C PRO A 142 -0.99 -11.29 15.81
N THR A 143 0.23 -11.74 15.56
CA THR A 143 0.51 -13.17 15.35
C THR A 143 0.57 -13.93 16.67
N TYR A 144 0.92 -13.25 17.76
CA TYR A 144 0.88 -13.78 19.12
C TYR A 144 -0.50 -13.64 19.76
N SER A 145 -0.93 -14.68 20.47
CA SER A 145 -2.02 -14.63 21.45
C SER A 145 -1.57 -15.37 22.72
N PRO A 146 -1.93 -14.89 23.93
CA PRO A 146 -1.72 -15.64 25.17
C PRO A 146 -2.40 -17.01 25.19
N TYR A 147 -3.39 -17.24 24.33
CA TYR A 147 -4.08 -18.53 24.20
C TYR A 147 -3.53 -19.40 23.05
N GLU A 148 -2.48 -18.94 22.35
CA GLU A 148 -1.77 -19.67 21.29
C GLU A 148 -2.73 -20.33 20.27
N ILE A 149 -2.60 -21.63 20.05
CA ILE A 149 -3.45 -22.40 19.12
C ILE A 149 -4.94 -22.43 19.54
N ASN A 150 -5.25 -22.19 20.82
CA ASN A 150 -6.63 -22.11 21.31
C ASN A 150 -7.29 -20.77 21.01
N GLU A 151 -6.54 -19.77 20.53
CA GLU A 151 -7.08 -18.49 20.06
C GLU A 151 -8.21 -18.70 19.05
N ALA A 152 -8.07 -19.67 18.16
CA ALA A 152 -9.07 -19.97 17.14
C ALA A 152 -10.42 -20.50 17.69
N ARG A 153 -10.47 -20.91 18.96
CA ARG A 153 -11.68 -21.37 19.65
C ARG A 153 -12.25 -20.32 20.60
N GLU A 154 -11.47 -19.29 20.89
CA GLU A 154 -11.86 -18.25 21.83
C GLU A 154 -12.94 -17.37 21.21
N LYS A 155 -13.96 -17.05 22.00
CA LYS A 155 -15.03 -16.18 21.52
C LYS A 155 -14.51 -14.74 21.50
N PHE A 156 -14.36 -14.18 20.31
CA PHE A 156 -13.92 -12.80 20.12
C PHE A 156 -12.53 -12.55 20.75
N GLY A 157 -11.55 -13.36 20.35
CA GLY A 157 -10.17 -13.31 20.83
C GLY A 157 -9.43 -12.01 20.48
N LEU A 158 -8.16 -11.91 20.85
CA LEU A 158 -7.29 -10.77 20.52
C LEU A 158 -7.27 -10.49 19.01
N GLN A 159 -7.14 -11.54 18.20
CA GLN A 159 -7.12 -11.39 16.74
C GLN A 159 -8.48 -10.92 16.20
N ASP A 160 -9.58 -11.41 16.77
CA ASP A 160 -10.93 -10.96 16.41
C ASP A 160 -11.18 -9.50 16.79
N MET A 161 -10.65 -9.05 17.93
CA MET A 161 -10.74 -7.65 18.35
C MET A 161 -10.12 -6.72 17.29
N VAL A 162 -8.94 -7.05 16.78
CA VAL A 162 -8.26 -6.24 15.75
C VAL A 162 -8.93 -6.36 14.39
N ARG A 163 -9.41 -7.56 14.01
CA ARG A 163 -10.22 -7.74 12.79
C ARG A 163 -11.51 -6.91 12.84
N ALA A 164 -12.20 -6.92 13.98
CA ALA A 164 -13.42 -6.15 14.19
C ALA A 164 -13.15 -4.63 14.16
N LEU A 165 -12.07 -4.17 14.80
CA LEU A 165 -11.63 -2.77 14.73
C LEU A 165 -11.44 -2.33 13.27
N ASN A 166 -10.66 -3.10 12.50
CA ASN A 166 -10.42 -2.83 11.08
C ASN A 166 -11.72 -2.84 10.26
N GLN A 167 -12.61 -3.80 10.52
CA GLN A 167 -13.87 -3.93 9.80
C GLN A 167 -14.83 -2.77 10.10
N ASN A 168 -14.92 -2.34 11.37
CA ASN A 168 -15.74 -1.20 11.77
C ASN A 168 -15.29 0.09 11.05
N ILE A 169 -13.98 0.37 11.08
CA ILE A 169 -13.39 1.53 10.40
C ILE A 169 -13.65 1.45 8.88
N LYS A 170 -13.48 0.27 8.29
CA LYS A 170 -13.73 0.06 6.86
C LYS A 170 -15.18 0.31 6.47
N ASN A 171 -16.13 -0.20 7.25
CA ASN A 171 -17.55 -0.03 6.99
C ASN A 171 -17.97 1.44 7.06
N GLU A 172 -17.46 2.18 8.05
CA GLU A 172 -17.86 3.56 8.31
C GLU A 172 -17.13 4.58 7.42
N LEU A 173 -15.86 4.36 7.11
CA LEU A 173 -15.04 5.33 6.36
C LEU A 173 -14.80 4.94 4.90
N GLY A 174 -15.10 3.71 4.49
CA GLY A 174 -14.79 3.21 3.14
C GLY A 174 -15.54 3.93 2.01
N HIS A 175 -16.60 4.66 2.34
CA HIS A 175 -17.39 5.45 1.40
C HIS A 175 -17.04 6.94 1.40
N GLU A 176 -16.18 7.39 2.33
CA GLU A 176 -15.82 8.81 2.46
C GLU A 176 -14.82 9.22 1.37
N PRO A 177 -15.15 10.16 0.46
CA PRO A 177 -14.33 10.45 -0.72
C PRO A 177 -12.99 11.13 -0.42
N LYS A 178 -12.80 11.60 0.81
CA LYS A 178 -11.55 12.20 1.30
C LYS A 178 -10.70 11.21 2.12
N ILE A 179 -11.21 10.02 2.45
CA ILE A 179 -10.53 9.05 3.29
C ILE A 179 -10.20 7.81 2.45
N TYR A 180 -8.96 7.34 2.57
CA TYR A 180 -8.49 6.09 1.98
C TYR A 180 -7.89 5.24 3.08
N LEU A 181 -8.09 3.93 2.99
CA LEU A 181 -7.54 2.98 3.95
C LEU A 181 -6.30 2.33 3.38
N HIS A 182 -5.19 2.48 4.10
CA HIS A 182 -3.93 1.83 3.78
C HIS A 182 -3.82 0.50 4.51
N ASP A 183 -3.51 -0.58 3.79
CA ASP A 183 -3.42 -1.92 4.35
C ASP A 183 -2.02 -2.22 4.91
N LEU A 184 -1.72 -1.62 6.06
CA LEU A 184 -0.49 -1.86 6.81
C LEU A 184 -0.35 -3.33 7.25
N ASN A 185 -1.46 -4.03 7.52
CA ASN A 185 -1.44 -5.46 7.83
C ASN A 185 -0.87 -6.28 6.65
N SER A 186 -1.25 -5.93 5.42
CA SER A 186 -0.72 -6.55 4.20
C SER A 186 0.75 -6.18 3.96
N PHE A 187 1.17 -4.93 4.25
CA PHE A 187 2.58 -4.54 4.25
C PHE A 187 3.42 -5.44 5.17
N VAL A 188 2.98 -5.63 6.43
CA VAL A 188 3.66 -6.50 7.39
C VAL A 188 3.67 -7.95 6.92
N THR A 189 2.55 -8.46 6.39
CA THR A 189 2.45 -9.84 5.88
C THR A 189 3.41 -10.09 4.73
N LYS A 190 3.50 -9.14 3.79
CA LYS A 190 4.32 -9.21 2.58
C LYS A 190 5.83 -9.22 2.88
N PHE A 191 6.26 -8.43 3.86
CA PHE A 191 7.67 -8.33 4.24
C PHE A 191 8.06 -9.22 5.42
N GLY A 192 7.09 -9.80 6.11
CA GLY A 192 7.27 -10.63 7.30
C GLY A 192 7.39 -9.78 8.57
N GLU A 193 6.61 -10.12 9.59
CA GLU A 193 6.60 -9.40 10.88
C GLU A 193 7.98 -9.33 11.53
N ASN A 194 8.73 -10.44 11.53
CA ASN A 194 10.07 -10.48 12.13
C ASN A 194 11.08 -9.54 11.45
N ASN A 195 10.84 -9.12 10.22
CA ASN A 195 11.69 -8.18 9.53
C ASN A 195 11.20 -6.73 9.73
N VAL A 196 9.88 -6.54 9.71
CA VAL A 196 9.26 -5.21 9.88
C VAL A 196 9.34 -4.74 11.34
N PHE A 197 9.21 -5.64 12.32
CA PHE A 197 9.21 -5.29 13.74
C PHE A 197 10.48 -5.81 14.43
N ASP A 198 11.40 -4.88 14.71
CA ASP A 198 12.62 -5.18 15.47
C ASP A 198 12.45 -4.74 16.94
N TYR A 199 12.51 -5.70 17.87
CA TYR A 199 12.33 -5.43 19.30
C TYR A 199 13.35 -4.46 19.88
N LYS A 200 14.60 -4.48 19.40
CA LYS A 200 15.64 -3.56 19.87
C LYS A 200 15.28 -2.14 19.44
N GLN A 201 14.97 -1.93 18.17
CA GLN A 201 14.55 -0.63 17.64
C GLN A 201 13.27 -0.12 18.34
N PHE A 202 12.31 -1.01 18.59
CA PHE A 202 11.11 -0.69 19.35
C PHE A 202 11.44 -0.23 20.79
N PHE A 203 12.23 -0.97 21.56
CA PHE A 203 12.51 -0.58 22.95
C PHE A 203 13.41 0.64 23.09
N TYR A 204 14.35 0.85 22.16
CA TYR A 204 15.26 1.99 22.22
C TYR A 204 14.71 3.28 21.60
N GLY A 205 13.71 3.18 20.71
CA GLY A 205 13.24 4.35 19.94
C GLY A 205 11.76 4.36 19.57
N ASP A 206 10.95 3.45 20.11
CA ASP A 206 9.54 3.23 19.75
C ASP A 206 9.31 3.10 18.23
N LEU A 207 10.24 2.44 17.54
CA LEU A 207 10.13 2.14 16.11
C LEU A 207 9.33 0.84 15.93
N LYS A 208 8.12 0.94 15.37
CA LYS A 208 7.27 -0.23 15.04
C LYS A 208 7.53 -0.77 13.63
N ILE A 209 8.21 0.04 12.81
CA ILE A 209 8.66 -0.31 11.48
C ILE A 209 10.17 -0.13 11.50
N SER A 210 10.88 -1.23 11.28
CA SER A 210 12.34 -1.27 11.23
C SER A 210 12.84 -0.27 10.19
N LEU A 211 13.95 0.39 10.50
CA LEU A 211 14.55 1.40 9.61
C LEU A 211 14.84 0.86 8.20
N ASP A 212 15.13 -0.44 8.05
CA ASP A 212 15.33 -1.09 6.75
C ASP A 212 14.04 -1.18 5.90
N TYR A 213 12.87 -1.07 6.54
CA TYR A 213 11.56 -1.18 5.91
C TYR A 213 10.85 0.17 5.72
N ILE A 214 11.38 1.26 6.28
CA ILE A 214 10.88 2.62 6.03
C ILE A 214 10.87 2.98 4.53
N PRO A 215 11.90 2.66 3.72
CA PRO A 215 11.83 2.93 2.28
C PRO A 215 10.73 2.18 1.53
N TYR A 216 10.44 0.95 1.94
CA TYR A 216 9.36 0.16 1.35
C TYR A 216 7.99 0.74 1.71
N LEU A 217 7.79 1.18 2.96
CA LEU A 217 6.57 1.88 3.37
C LEU A 217 6.38 3.17 2.58
N ALA A 218 7.45 3.95 2.42
CA ALA A 218 7.43 5.17 1.62
C ALA A 218 7.03 4.89 0.16
N GLU A 219 7.47 3.78 -0.44
CA GLU A 219 7.07 3.40 -1.79
C GLU A 219 5.58 3.05 -1.89
N GLU A 220 4.99 2.40 -0.88
CA GLU A 220 3.54 2.18 -0.83
C GLU A 220 2.79 3.53 -0.72
N PHE A 221 3.33 4.47 0.07
CA PHE A 221 2.78 5.82 0.20
C PHE A 221 2.86 6.62 -1.10
N MET A 222 3.91 6.42 -1.91
CA MET A 222 4.01 7.04 -3.23
C MET A 222 2.85 6.65 -4.14
N GLY A 223 2.22 5.48 -3.96
CA GLY A 223 0.99 5.10 -4.65
C GLY A 223 -0.12 6.12 -4.47
N TYR A 224 -0.32 6.61 -3.25
CA TYR A 224 -1.34 7.62 -2.92
C TYR A 224 -0.92 9.02 -3.37
N VAL A 225 0.35 9.38 -3.18
CA VAL A 225 0.91 10.67 -3.66
C VAL A 225 0.69 10.83 -5.16
N LYS A 226 1.03 9.79 -5.96
CA LYS A 226 0.80 9.79 -7.41
C LYS A 226 -0.68 9.91 -7.77
N ALA A 227 -1.55 9.26 -7.01
CA ALA A 227 -2.99 9.32 -7.24
C ALA A 227 -3.57 10.72 -7.00
N VAL A 228 -3.17 11.38 -5.90
CA VAL A 228 -3.59 12.76 -5.60
C VAL A 228 -3.15 13.74 -6.69
N LEU A 229 -1.96 13.56 -7.24
CA LEU A 229 -1.42 14.38 -8.33
C LEU A 229 -1.91 13.98 -9.73
N GLY A 230 -2.73 12.93 -9.87
CA GLY A 230 -3.19 12.46 -11.17
C GLY A 230 -2.10 11.81 -12.05
N LEU A 231 -0.97 11.40 -11.45
CA LEU A 231 0.21 10.83 -12.12
C LEU A 231 0.14 9.31 -12.32
N ASN A 232 -1.04 8.71 -12.12
CA ASN A 232 -1.24 7.27 -12.30
C ASN A 232 -1.12 6.87 -13.77
N LYS A 233 -0.55 5.70 -14.01
CA LYS A 233 -0.47 5.10 -15.35
C LYS A 233 -1.84 4.55 -15.75
N LYS A 234 -2.27 4.85 -16.98
CA LYS A 234 -3.59 4.46 -17.53
C LYS A 234 -3.51 3.38 -18.60
N CYS A 235 -2.32 3.09 -19.11
CA CYS A 235 -2.08 2.14 -20.19
C CYS A 235 -0.84 1.29 -19.88
N ILE A 236 -0.92 0.00 -20.18
CA ILE A 236 0.20 -0.94 -20.19
C ILE A 236 0.41 -1.36 -21.64
N VAL A 237 1.62 -1.10 -22.15
CA VAL A 237 2.04 -1.54 -23.48
C VAL A 237 2.88 -2.79 -23.31
N LEU A 238 2.52 -3.85 -24.02
CA LEU A 238 3.06 -5.19 -23.87
C LEU A 238 3.77 -5.61 -25.14
N ASP A 239 4.94 -6.24 -24.96
CA ASP A 239 5.53 -7.08 -25.99
C ASP A 239 4.83 -8.46 -26.01
N LEU A 240 5.21 -9.34 -26.93
CA LEU A 240 4.60 -10.67 -27.09
C LEU A 240 5.55 -11.79 -26.65
N ASP A 241 6.58 -12.08 -27.43
CA ASP A 241 7.55 -13.13 -27.15
C ASP A 241 8.29 -12.87 -25.82
N TYR A 242 8.45 -13.92 -25.01
CA TYR A 242 8.95 -13.85 -23.62
C TYR A 242 8.22 -12.86 -22.70
N THR A 243 7.04 -12.38 -23.09
CA THR A 243 6.23 -11.44 -22.31
C THR A 243 4.84 -11.99 -22.03
N LEU A 244 4.05 -12.30 -23.07
CA LEU A 244 2.73 -12.93 -22.92
C LEU A 244 2.79 -14.46 -23.01
N TRP A 245 3.84 -15.01 -23.59
CA TRP A 245 4.17 -16.43 -23.61
C TRP A 245 5.69 -16.61 -23.61
N GLY A 246 6.16 -17.82 -23.30
CA GLY A 246 7.58 -18.14 -23.41
C GLY A 246 7.94 -18.66 -24.81
N GLY A 247 9.12 -18.31 -25.30
CA GLY A 247 9.57 -18.70 -26.65
C GLY A 247 9.31 -17.61 -27.68
N ILE A 248 9.74 -17.88 -28.92
CA ILE A 248 9.64 -16.99 -30.07
C ILE A 248 8.70 -17.64 -31.08
N VAL A 249 7.52 -17.06 -31.32
CA VAL A 249 6.51 -17.72 -32.18
C VAL A 249 7.02 -18.01 -33.60
N GLY A 250 7.87 -17.14 -34.15
CA GLY A 250 8.46 -17.34 -35.48
C GLY A 250 9.49 -18.47 -35.57
N GLU A 251 10.03 -18.91 -34.43
CA GLU A 251 11.02 -20.01 -34.35
C GLU A 251 10.38 -21.30 -33.82
N ASP A 252 9.60 -21.19 -32.74
CA ASP A 252 8.99 -22.31 -32.04
C ASP A 252 7.64 -22.75 -32.64
N GLY A 253 6.97 -21.86 -33.37
CA GLY A 253 5.65 -22.09 -33.96
C GLY A 253 4.51 -22.16 -32.93
N PHE A 254 3.29 -22.35 -33.43
CA PHE A 254 2.05 -22.30 -32.64
C PHE A 254 2.04 -23.24 -31.43
N GLU A 255 2.49 -24.48 -31.62
CA GLU A 255 2.50 -25.52 -30.58
C GLU A 255 3.75 -25.49 -29.69
N GLY A 256 4.81 -24.76 -30.09
CA GLY A 256 6.11 -24.79 -29.43
C GLY A 256 6.26 -23.80 -28.28
N ILE A 257 5.49 -22.69 -28.31
CA ILE A 257 5.51 -21.66 -27.28
C ILE A 257 5.10 -22.22 -25.91
N LYS A 258 5.62 -21.62 -24.84
CA LYS A 258 5.30 -21.98 -23.46
C LYS A 258 4.13 -21.15 -22.97
N LEU A 259 2.94 -21.74 -23.08
CA LEU A 259 1.69 -21.14 -22.61
C LEU A 259 0.70 -22.26 -22.25
N GLY A 260 0.51 -22.54 -20.95
CA GLY A 260 -0.35 -23.63 -20.53
C GLY A 260 0.10 -24.29 -19.23
N ASP A 261 -0.07 -25.61 -19.17
CA ASP A 261 0.05 -26.38 -17.91
C ASP A 261 1.48 -26.73 -17.50
N ASP A 262 2.50 -26.44 -18.31
CA ASP A 262 3.89 -26.64 -17.90
C ASP A 262 4.34 -25.55 -16.89
N PRO A 263 5.35 -25.81 -16.03
CA PRO A 263 5.76 -24.83 -15.01
C PRO A 263 6.10 -23.44 -15.55
N VAL A 264 6.70 -23.33 -16.75
CA VAL A 264 7.05 -22.05 -17.37
C VAL A 264 5.80 -21.43 -17.98
N GLY A 265 5.02 -22.19 -18.75
CA GLY A 265 3.76 -21.74 -19.34
C GLY A 265 2.75 -21.24 -18.30
N ARG A 266 2.66 -21.88 -17.13
CA ARG A 266 1.76 -21.45 -16.05
C ARG A 266 2.07 -20.06 -15.52
N ALA A 267 3.35 -19.67 -15.50
CA ALA A 267 3.75 -18.33 -15.09
C ALA A 267 3.20 -17.25 -16.05
N TYR A 268 3.23 -17.51 -17.36
CA TYR A 268 2.66 -16.62 -18.36
C TYR A 268 1.13 -16.56 -18.28
N VAL A 269 0.47 -17.70 -18.07
CA VAL A 269 -1.00 -17.74 -17.84
C VAL A 269 -1.38 -16.91 -16.63
N GLU A 270 -0.65 -17.06 -15.52
CA GLU A 270 -0.88 -16.27 -14.30
C GLU A 270 -0.63 -14.78 -14.53
N PHE A 271 0.44 -14.42 -15.23
CA PHE A 271 0.71 -13.03 -15.60
C PHE A 271 -0.42 -12.42 -16.45
N GLN A 272 -0.91 -13.15 -17.46
CA GLN A 272 -2.04 -12.70 -18.27
C GLN A 272 -3.33 -12.55 -17.45
N ARG A 273 -3.59 -13.40 -16.45
CA ARG A 273 -4.74 -13.23 -15.54
C ARG A 273 -4.64 -11.94 -14.73
N HIS A 274 -3.44 -11.56 -14.28
CA HIS A 274 -3.22 -10.29 -13.61
C HIS A 274 -3.48 -9.10 -14.55
N LEU A 275 -3.00 -9.16 -15.79
CA LEU A 275 -3.27 -8.14 -16.81
C LEU A 275 -4.77 -8.05 -17.14
N LEU A 276 -5.48 -9.18 -17.24
CA LEU A 276 -6.91 -9.22 -17.48
C LEU A 276 -7.68 -8.54 -16.33
N ALA A 277 -7.31 -8.81 -15.08
CA ALA A 277 -7.91 -8.13 -13.93
C ALA A 277 -7.68 -6.60 -13.96
N LEU A 278 -6.50 -6.15 -14.42
CA LEU A 278 -6.23 -4.73 -14.64
C LEU A 278 -7.07 -4.15 -15.79
N ASN A 279 -7.24 -4.89 -16.88
CA ASN A 279 -8.05 -4.51 -18.03
C ASN A 279 -9.53 -4.36 -17.65
N GLN A 280 -10.09 -5.31 -16.90
CA GLN A 280 -11.48 -5.31 -16.46
C GLN A 280 -11.83 -4.12 -15.54
N ARG A 281 -10.84 -3.56 -14.81
CA ARG A 281 -11.03 -2.32 -14.03
C ARG A 281 -10.73 -1.04 -14.82
N GLY A 282 -10.48 -1.13 -16.13
CA GLY A 282 -10.32 0.00 -17.03
C GLY A 282 -8.87 0.40 -17.36
N ILE A 283 -7.85 -0.40 -17.02
CA ILE A 283 -6.50 -0.16 -17.52
C ILE A 283 -6.42 -0.57 -18.99
N ILE A 284 -5.97 0.35 -19.84
CA ILE A 284 -5.83 0.10 -21.27
C ILE A 284 -4.66 -0.87 -21.48
N LEU A 285 -4.86 -1.91 -22.28
CA LEU A 285 -3.76 -2.75 -22.77
C LEU A 285 -3.53 -2.45 -24.25
N ALA A 286 -2.27 -2.44 -24.66
CA ALA A 286 -1.88 -2.33 -26.06
C ALA A 286 -0.68 -3.23 -26.34
N ILE A 287 -0.54 -3.68 -27.59
CA ILE A 287 0.60 -4.48 -28.04
C ILE A 287 1.56 -3.59 -28.83
N ASN A 288 2.85 -3.68 -28.52
CA ASN A 288 3.94 -3.14 -29.31
C ASN A 288 5.09 -4.15 -29.36
N SER A 289 5.18 -4.87 -30.48
CA SER A 289 6.05 -6.03 -30.60
C SER A 289 6.66 -6.14 -32.00
N LYS A 290 7.73 -6.93 -32.11
CA LYS A 290 8.43 -7.22 -33.36
C LYS A 290 8.21 -8.69 -33.72
N ASN A 291 7.13 -8.96 -34.44
CA ASN A 291 6.69 -10.30 -34.84
C ASN A 291 6.03 -10.25 -36.21
N ASN A 292 5.93 -11.42 -36.87
CA ASN A 292 4.97 -11.56 -37.96
C ASN A 292 3.54 -11.40 -37.41
N PHE A 293 2.74 -10.54 -38.04
CA PHE A 293 1.38 -10.24 -37.60
C PHE A 293 0.48 -11.47 -37.57
N ASP A 294 0.54 -12.31 -38.61
CA ASP A 294 -0.35 -13.46 -38.77
C ASP A 294 -0.03 -14.54 -37.73
N ASP A 295 1.26 -14.81 -37.49
CA ASP A 295 1.69 -15.77 -36.47
C ASP A 295 1.26 -15.33 -35.06
N ALA A 296 1.53 -14.06 -34.72
CA ALA A 296 1.19 -13.50 -33.42
C ALA A 296 -0.33 -13.46 -33.16
N ILE A 297 -1.11 -13.01 -34.15
CA ILE A 297 -2.56 -12.89 -33.99
C ILE A 297 -3.23 -14.27 -33.95
N GLU A 298 -2.64 -15.27 -34.62
CA GLU A 298 -3.12 -16.64 -34.55
C GLU A 298 -3.03 -17.20 -33.11
N ILE A 299 -1.91 -16.97 -32.40
CA ILE A 299 -1.80 -17.33 -30.98
C ILE A 299 -2.90 -16.66 -30.16
N ILE A 300 -3.02 -15.33 -30.28
CA ILE A 300 -3.98 -14.54 -29.49
C ILE A 300 -5.40 -15.06 -29.68
N ARG A 301 -5.78 -15.35 -30.92
CA ARG A 301 -7.11 -15.85 -31.29
C ARG A 301 -7.33 -17.28 -30.84
N LYS A 302 -6.46 -18.19 -31.27
CA LYS A 302 -6.74 -19.64 -31.30
C LYS A 302 -6.08 -20.43 -30.18
N HIS A 303 -5.00 -19.93 -29.59
CA HIS A 303 -4.28 -20.73 -28.58
C HIS A 303 -5.18 -20.96 -27.36
N PRO A 304 -5.40 -22.24 -26.94
CA PRO A 304 -6.41 -22.58 -25.95
C PRO A 304 -6.12 -21.99 -24.56
N ASN A 305 -4.83 -21.87 -24.22
CA ASN A 305 -4.38 -21.33 -22.92
C ASN A 305 -4.17 -19.80 -22.93
N MET A 306 -4.45 -19.12 -24.05
CA MET A 306 -4.35 -17.67 -24.11
C MET A 306 -5.53 -17.02 -23.39
N ILE A 307 -5.23 -16.23 -22.35
CA ILE A 307 -6.23 -15.59 -21.49
C ILE A 307 -6.68 -14.24 -22.07
N LEU A 308 -5.73 -13.42 -22.53
CA LEU A 308 -6.04 -12.15 -23.18
C LEU A 308 -6.39 -12.39 -24.65
N LYS A 309 -7.56 -11.90 -25.06
CA LYS A 309 -8.05 -11.95 -26.45
C LYS A 309 -8.00 -10.57 -27.08
N GLU A 310 -8.30 -10.49 -28.37
CA GLU A 310 -8.21 -9.23 -29.12
C GLU A 310 -8.98 -8.08 -28.47
N ASP A 311 -10.19 -8.34 -27.98
CA ASP A 311 -11.04 -7.35 -27.33
C ASP A 311 -10.46 -6.76 -26.04
N ASN A 312 -9.44 -7.40 -25.45
CA ASN A 312 -8.73 -6.86 -24.29
C ASN A 312 -7.73 -5.75 -24.66
N PHE A 313 -7.35 -5.62 -25.93
CA PHE A 313 -6.34 -4.67 -26.38
C PHE A 313 -6.97 -3.53 -27.19
N ALA A 314 -6.64 -2.29 -26.83
CA ALA A 314 -7.13 -1.10 -27.53
C ALA A 314 -6.34 -0.81 -28.82
N SER A 315 -5.14 -1.36 -28.98
CA SER A 315 -4.28 -1.13 -30.14
C SER A 315 -3.24 -2.24 -30.30
N PHE A 316 -2.90 -2.51 -31.57
CA PHE A 316 -1.84 -3.43 -31.97
C PHE A 316 -0.81 -2.70 -32.83
N ARG A 317 0.47 -2.84 -32.49
CA ARG A 317 1.62 -2.52 -33.34
C ARG A 317 2.54 -3.73 -33.34
N ILE A 318 2.48 -4.50 -34.42
CA ILE A 318 3.26 -5.71 -34.62
C ILE A 318 4.01 -5.51 -35.94
N ASN A 319 5.34 -5.54 -35.89
CA ASN A 319 6.23 -5.25 -37.03
C ASN A 319 7.11 -6.44 -37.39
#